data_AF-A0A961DG81-F1
#
_entry.id   AF-A0A961DG81-F1
#
_cell.length_a   1.000
_cell.length_b   1.000
_cell.length_c   1.000
_cell.angle_alpha   90.00
_cell.angle_beta   90.00
_cell.angle_gamma   90.00
#
_symmetry.space_group_name_H-M   'P 1'
#
loop_
_entity.id
_entity.type
_entity.pdbx_description
1 polymer ?
#
loop_
_entity_poly.entity_id
_entity_poly.type
_entity_poly.pdbx_seq_one_letter_code
_entity_poly.pdbx_strand_id
1 'polypeptide(L)'
;LAVDPAHPFPYISGLSLNLSIRVRHPKTGKEEFARLKVPPVLPRFVQLPDDERGLLRFIPLEDLVSNHLEELFPGMEILEHQEFRVTRNEDFEIEEDETENLIQSLERELLRRRFGPPIRLEITDDMDERTLELLVRELGITEPEVYRLPAPLDLGGLFEVFRIERPALKYRKHVPTTSVALMPSEPNAEPDVFASIARQDILLHHPYESFATSVQAFLEQAARDPNVLAIKQTLYRTSGDSPIVEALINAAEEGKAVLAIVELKARFDETANINWARKLEKAGVHVVYGLVGLKTHCKLALVVREEDGELKHYSHIGTGNYNPKTSRVYEDLGILTADDQVGKDLTRLFNELSGYAIEKKFKRLLVAPLHLRKALVKRIAAEADNARAGKPSGIRIKVNSIVDEAIIDALYRASQAGVPIDLWVRGICSVRPGVEGLSENIRVRSIVGRYLEHSRIFSFVNGGDPQVFIGSADIMHRNLDRRIETLVRLTSPAHVTEIGWLFDLAMSEKTASWWLDSTGEWTRYNVTKTGGHLQDLQDVIMRRISNRKRSGVR
;
A
#
# COMPACT_ATOMS: atom_id res chain seq x y z
N LEU A 1 18.39 -31.28 -9.51
CA LEU A 1 18.08 -32.29 -8.48
C LEU A 1 17.38 -33.43 -9.18
N ALA A 2 17.97 -34.63 -9.18
CA ALA A 2 17.31 -35.83 -9.71
C ALA A 2 16.21 -36.29 -8.74
N VAL A 3 15.15 -36.90 -9.27
CA VAL A 3 14.08 -37.52 -8.49
C VAL A 3 14.03 -39.01 -8.81
N ASP A 4 14.39 -39.84 -7.83
CA ASP A 4 14.48 -41.29 -7.92
C ASP A 4 14.22 -41.93 -6.54
N PRO A 5 14.16 -43.27 -6.37
CA PRO A 5 13.88 -43.89 -5.07
C PRO A 5 14.85 -43.52 -3.94
N ALA A 6 16.07 -43.09 -4.26
CA ALA A 6 17.05 -42.57 -3.29
C ALA A 6 16.97 -41.04 -3.12
N HIS A 7 16.33 -40.33 -4.05
CA HIS A 7 16.16 -38.87 -4.05
C HIS A 7 14.67 -38.50 -4.17
N PRO A 8 13.94 -38.29 -3.05
CA PRO A 8 12.52 -37.96 -3.09
C PRO A 8 12.26 -36.63 -3.79
N PHE A 9 11.02 -36.42 -4.23
CA PHE A 9 10.63 -35.19 -4.92
C PHE A 9 11.00 -33.95 -4.07
N PRO A 10 11.77 -33.00 -4.62
CA PRO A 10 12.34 -31.93 -3.82
C PRO A 10 11.29 -30.91 -3.44
N TYR A 11 11.48 -30.28 -2.30
CA TYR A 11 10.70 -29.10 -1.94
C TYR A 11 10.86 -27.98 -3.00
N ILE A 12 9.72 -27.47 -3.49
CA ILE A 12 9.65 -26.37 -4.44
C ILE A 12 9.26 -25.09 -3.70
N SER A 13 10.15 -24.09 -3.72
CA SER A 13 9.92 -22.80 -3.08
C SER A 13 8.77 -22.04 -3.74
N GLY A 14 7.96 -21.36 -2.94
CA GLY A 14 6.94 -20.44 -3.44
C GLY A 14 7.53 -19.36 -4.35
N LEU A 15 6.77 -19.01 -5.40
CA LEU A 15 7.08 -18.04 -6.45
C LEU A 15 8.36 -18.29 -7.24
N SER A 16 9.05 -19.41 -7.03
CA SER A 16 10.25 -19.75 -7.80
C SER A 16 9.89 -20.29 -9.19
N LEU A 17 10.61 -19.80 -10.20
CA LEU A 17 10.59 -20.37 -11.55
C LEU A 17 11.49 -21.60 -11.60
N ASN A 18 11.00 -22.67 -12.22
CA ASN A 18 11.69 -23.96 -12.31
C ASN A 18 11.55 -24.53 -13.71
N LEU A 19 12.52 -25.35 -14.11
CA LEU A 19 12.44 -26.24 -15.26
C LEU A 19 12.18 -27.66 -14.74
N SER A 20 11.12 -28.30 -15.26
CA SER A 20 10.97 -29.74 -15.29
C SER A 20 11.75 -30.28 -16.47
N ILE A 21 12.56 -31.32 -16.25
CA ILE A 21 13.41 -31.91 -17.28
C ILE A 21 13.22 -33.42 -17.20
N ARG A 22 12.82 -34.04 -18.33
CA ARG A 22 12.76 -35.49 -18.46
C ARG A 22 13.99 -35.96 -19.21
N VAL A 23 14.72 -36.88 -18.60
CA VAL A 23 15.93 -37.47 -19.17
C VAL A 23 15.80 -38.98 -19.28
N ARG A 24 16.46 -39.60 -20.25
CA ARG A 24 16.51 -41.06 -20.41
C ARG A 24 17.95 -41.55 -20.34
N HIS A 25 18.17 -42.61 -19.58
CA HIS A 25 19.47 -43.26 -19.53
C HIS A 25 19.65 -44.18 -20.75
N PRO A 26 20.60 -43.91 -21.66
CA PRO A 26 20.67 -44.59 -22.97
C PRO A 26 20.85 -46.12 -22.90
N LYS A 27 21.53 -46.63 -21.86
CA LYS A 27 21.79 -48.09 -21.72
C LYS A 27 20.64 -48.88 -21.09
N THR A 28 19.82 -48.24 -20.25
CA THR A 28 18.78 -48.93 -19.47
C THR A 28 17.38 -48.58 -19.95
N GLY A 29 17.26 -47.51 -20.76
CA GLY A 29 15.97 -46.97 -21.20
C GLY A 29 15.16 -46.32 -20.08
N LYS A 30 15.71 -46.22 -18.85
CA LYS A 30 15.01 -45.66 -17.70
C LYS A 30 14.84 -44.15 -17.90
N GLU A 31 13.61 -43.68 -17.79
CA GLU A 31 13.30 -42.25 -17.79
C GLU A 31 13.25 -41.72 -16.36
N GLU A 32 13.86 -40.57 -16.14
CA GLU A 32 13.98 -39.91 -14.84
C GLU A 32 13.57 -38.45 -14.94
N PHE A 33 13.01 -37.94 -13.86
CA PHE A 33 12.65 -36.53 -13.73
C PHE A 33 13.78 -35.80 -13.00
N ALA A 34 14.14 -34.64 -13.52
CA ALA A 34 15.02 -33.70 -12.88
C ALA A 34 14.37 -32.32 -12.80
N ARG A 35 14.60 -31.66 -11.67
CA ARG A 35 14.18 -30.28 -11.46
C ARG A 35 15.40 -29.37 -11.39
N LEU A 36 15.35 -28.29 -12.16
CA LEU A 36 16.29 -27.18 -12.07
C LEU A 36 15.55 -25.92 -11.61
N LYS A 37 16.04 -25.30 -10.54
CA LYS A 37 15.52 -24.00 -10.09
C LYS A 37 16.25 -22.91 -10.84
N VAL A 38 15.53 -22.02 -11.53
CA VAL A 38 16.14 -20.85 -12.18
C VAL A 38 16.72 -19.95 -11.07
N PRO A 39 18.03 -19.69 -11.05
CA PRO A 39 18.69 -19.05 -9.92
C PRO A 39 18.37 -17.56 -9.87
N PRO A 40 17.69 -17.05 -8.82
CA PRO A 40 17.29 -15.65 -8.74
C PRO A 40 18.45 -14.67 -8.45
N VAL A 41 19.65 -15.20 -8.20
CA VAL A 41 20.87 -14.41 -7.96
C VAL A 41 21.50 -13.91 -9.26
N LEU A 42 21.14 -14.50 -10.40
CA LEU A 42 21.57 -14.08 -11.72
C LEU A 42 20.49 -13.20 -12.36
N PRO A 43 20.86 -12.26 -13.25
CA PRO A 43 19.89 -11.54 -14.07
C PRO A 43 19.05 -12.55 -14.86
N ARG A 44 17.72 -12.40 -14.81
CA ARG A 44 16.84 -13.29 -15.56
C ARG A 44 16.90 -13.00 -17.05
N PHE A 45 17.06 -11.75 -17.46
CA PHE A 45 17.21 -11.39 -18.87
C PHE A 45 18.68 -11.13 -19.19
N VAL A 46 19.34 -12.12 -19.80
CA VAL A 46 20.76 -12.05 -20.17
C VAL A 46 20.89 -11.26 -21.47
N GLN A 47 21.64 -10.16 -21.43
CA GLN A 47 21.88 -9.34 -22.62
C GLN A 47 22.84 -10.06 -23.58
N LEU A 48 22.44 -10.18 -24.85
CA LEU A 48 23.28 -10.70 -25.91
C LEU A 48 24.30 -9.64 -26.38
N PRO A 49 25.43 -10.05 -26.97
CA PRO A 49 26.38 -9.13 -27.58
C PRO A 49 25.69 -8.17 -28.56
N ASP A 50 26.22 -6.95 -28.67
CA ASP A 50 25.76 -6.00 -29.68
C ASP A 50 26.07 -6.56 -31.07
N ASP A 51 25.09 -6.49 -31.98
CA ASP A 51 25.25 -6.84 -33.40
C ASP A 51 25.34 -5.61 -34.31
N GLU A 52 25.65 -4.44 -33.74
CA GLU A 52 25.79 -3.15 -34.41
C GLU A 52 24.48 -2.63 -35.04
N ARG A 53 23.35 -3.31 -34.82
CA ARG A 53 22.03 -2.87 -35.30
C ARG A 53 21.37 -1.82 -34.40
N GLY A 54 22.02 -1.48 -33.28
CA GLY A 54 21.49 -0.56 -32.28
C GLY A 54 20.29 -1.13 -31.50
N LEU A 55 20.11 -2.45 -31.53
CA LEU A 55 19.05 -3.16 -30.81
C LEU A 55 19.62 -3.84 -29.57
N LEU A 56 18.97 -3.64 -28.43
CA LEU A 56 19.25 -4.43 -27.23
C LEU A 56 18.50 -5.75 -27.34
N ARG A 57 19.24 -6.86 -27.28
CA ARG A 57 18.69 -8.21 -27.40
C ARG A 57 18.93 -8.96 -26.10
N PHE A 58 17.95 -9.73 -25.67
CA PHE A 58 17.99 -10.48 -24.42
C PHE A 58 17.51 -11.91 -24.66
N ILE A 59 18.04 -12.84 -23.89
CA ILE A 59 17.52 -14.21 -23.76
C ILE A 59 17.12 -14.44 -22.30
N PRO A 60 15.94 -15.02 -22.02
CA PRO A 60 15.59 -15.48 -20.68
C PRO A 60 16.61 -16.51 -20.17
N LEU A 61 16.91 -16.48 -18.88
CA LEU A 61 17.89 -17.38 -18.27
C LEU A 61 17.43 -18.84 -18.36
N GLU A 62 16.13 -19.08 -18.20
CA GLU A 62 15.50 -20.38 -18.40
C GLU A 62 15.73 -20.94 -19.81
N ASP A 63 15.63 -20.11 -20.86
CA ASP A 63 15.92 -20.51 -22.23
C ASP A 63 17.41 -20.77 -22.43
N LEU A 64 18.27 -19.91 -21.88
CA LEU A 64 19.72 -20.09 -21.96
C LEU A 64 20.15 -21.41 -21.32
N VAL A 65 19.60 -21.73 -20.15
CA VAL A 65 19.84 -23.00 -19.45
C VAL A 65 19.27 -24.18 -20.24
N SER A 66 18.07 -24.04 -20.79
CA SER A 66 17.41 -25.10 -21.58
C SER A 66 18.23 -25.48 -22.81
N ASN A 67 18.86 -24.51 -23.47
CA ASN A 67 19.76 -24.76 -24.61
C ASN A 67 21.07 -25.49 -24.24
N HIS A 68 21.42 -25.59 -22.96
CA HIS A 68 22.66 -26.24 -22.48
C HIS A 68 22.39 -27.39 -21.49
N LEU A 69 21.19 -27.99 -21.52
CA LEU A 69 20.85 -29.10 -20.63
C LEU A 69 21.79 -30.30 -20.78
N GLU A 70 22.34 -30.53 -21.97
CA GLU A 70 23.28 -31.62 -22.23
C GLU A 70 24.55 -31.53 -21.35
N GLU A 71 24.99 -30.31 -21.02
CA GLU A 71 26.14 -30.09 -20.12
C GLU A 71 25.80 -30.41 -18.66
N LEU A 72 24.52 -30.27 -18.28
CA LEU A 72 24.03 -30.55 -16.94
C LEU A 72 23.70 -32.03 -16.72
N PHE A 73 23.41 -32.77 -17.79
CA PHE A 73 23.10 -34.20 -17.77
C PHE A 73 24.01 -34.99 -18.71
N PRO A 74 25.34 -34.98 -18.49
CA PRO A 74 26.29 -35.63 -19.40
C PRO A 74 26.01 -37.13 -19.52
N GLY A 75 25.81 -37.60 -20.75
CA GLY A 75 25.56 -39.01 -21.06
C GLY A 75 24.10 -39.46 -20.91
N MET A 76 23.18 -38.56 -20.57
CA MET A 76 21.73 -38.81 -20.62
C MET A 76 21.14 -38.24 -21.90
N GLU A 77 20.06 -38.83 -22.40
CA GLU A 77 19.25 -38.28 -23.50
C GLU A 77 18.22 -37.31 -22.90
N ILE A 78 18.26 -36.03 -23.29
CA ILE A 78 17.21 -35.06 -22.91
C ILE A 78 15.97 -35.35 -23.76
N LEU A 79 14.85 -35.63 -23.13
CA LEU A 79 13.58 -35.89 -23.83
C LEU A 79 12.81 -34.60 -24.02
N GLU A 80 12.52 -33.93 -22.89
CA GLU A 80 11.65 -32.77 -22.82
C GLU A 80 12.08 -31.89 -21.64
N HIS A 81 11.84 -30.58 -21.76
CA HIS A 81 11.95 -29.63 -20.66
C HIS A 81 10.84 -28.59 -20.75
N GLN A 82 10.28 -28.20 -19.61
CA GLN A 82 9.21 -27.19 -19.57
C GLN A 82 9.30 -26.34 -18.31
N GLU A 83 8.75 -25.14 -18.36
CA GLU A 83 8.75 -24.26 -17.19
C GLU A 83 7.54 -24.52 -16.29
N PHE A 84 7.76 -24.44 -14.98
CA PHE A 84 6.68 -24.40 -14.03
C PHE A 84 7.01 -23.51 -12.83
N ARG A 85 5.96 -22.99 -12.20
CA ARG A 85 6.05 -22.13 -11.03
C ARG A 85 4.97 -22.42 -10.03
N VAL A 86 5.36 -22.52 -8.76
CA VAL A 86 4.45 -22.85 -7.67
C VAL A 86 4.23 -21.61 -6.82
N THR A 87 2.97 -21.26 -6.56
CA THR A 87 2.59 -20.30 -5.51
C THR A 87 2.12 -21.08 -4.29
N ARG A 88 2.60 -20.68 -3.11
CA ARG A 88 2.24 -21.31 -1.83
C ARG A 88 1.44 -20.34 -0.98
N ASN A 89 0.55 -20.86 -0.15
CA ASN A 89 -0.09 -20.06 0.87
C ASN A 89 0.97 -19.62 1.89
N GLU A 90 1.00 -18.32 2.13
CA GLU A 90 1.90 -17.69 3.09
C GLU A 90 1.14 -17.04 4.26
N ASP A 91 -0.19 -17.20 4.30
CA ASP A 91 -1.03 -16.76 5.42
C ASP A 91 -1.01 -17.81 6.52
N PHE A 92 -0.64 -17.40 7.74
CA PHE A 92 -0.68 -18.21 8.94
C PHE A 92 -1.30 -17.39 10.08
N GLU A 93 -2.11 -18.05 10.90
CA GLU A 93 -2.60 -17.51 12.16
C GLU A 93 -1.61 -17.89 13.26
N ILE A 94 -0.99 -16.88 13.87
CA ILE A 94 -0.11 -17.06 15.02
C ILE A 94 -1.01 -17.41 16.21
N GLU A 95 -0.90 -18.64 16.72
CA GLU A 95 -1.43 -18.99 18.04
C GLU A 95 -0.56 -18.26 19.08
N GLU A 96 -1.10 -17.16 19.63
CA GLU A 96 -0.43 -16.41 20.71
C GLU A 96 -0.54 -17.20 22.01
N ASP A 97 0.52 -17.92 22.39
CA ASP A 97 0.67 -18.40 23.76
C ASP A 97 1.01 -17.19 24.66
N GLU A 98 0.13 -16.89 25.63
CA GLU A 98 0.26 -15.75 26.56
C GLU A 98 1.58 -15.75 27.37
N THR A 99 2.32 -16.87 27.36
CA THR A 99 3.54 -17.09 28.11
C THR A 99 4.85 -17.01 27.31
N GLU A 100 4.81 -16.97 25.96
CA GLU A 100 6.02 -16.86 25.13
C GLU A 100 6.30 -15.41 24.70
N ASN A 101 7.59 -15.09 24.51
CA ASN A 101 8.00 -13.80 23.95
C ASN A 101 7.55 -13.72 22.48
N LEU A 102 6.64 -12.80 22.18
CA LEU A 102 6.04 -12.60 20.85
C LEU A 102 7.07 -12.58 19.70
N ILE A 103 8.26 -12.00 19.92
CA ILE A 103 9.33 -11.97 18.92
C ILE A 103 9.86 -13.37 18.63
N GLN A 104 10.06 -14.20 19.65
CA GLN A 104 10.60 -15.56 19.49
C GLN A 104 9.60 -16.47 18.79
N SER A 105 8.31 -16.39 19.14
CA SER A 105 7.26 -17.15 18.48
C SER A 105 7.14 -16.73 17.00
N LEU A 106 7.20 -15.42 16.71
CA LEU A 106 7.22 -14.91 15.34
C LEU A 106 8.45 -15.38 14.53
N GLU A 107 9.65 -15.39 15.12
CA GLU A 107 10.87 -15.89 14.45
C GLU A 107 10.76 -17.38 14.09
N ARG A 108 10.22 -18.21 14.99
CA ARG A 108 9.97 -19.64 14.71
C ARG A 108 8.94 -19.82 13.59
N GLU A 109 7.90 -19.00 13.59
CA GLU A 109 6.82 -19.10 12.61
C GLU A 109 7.23 -18.59 11.23
N LEU A 110 8.06 -17.55 11.15
CA LEU A 110 8.67 -17.09 9.89
C LEU A 110 9.48 -18.19 9.21
N LEU A 111 10.14 -19.07 9.98
CA LEU A 111 10.83 -20.24 9.44
C LEU A 111 9.85 -21.28 8.89
N ARG A 112 8.71 -21.51 9.57
CA ARG A 112 7.65 -22.43 9.13
C ARG A 112 6.87 -21.93 7.91
N ARG A 113 6.68 -20.61 7.78
CA ARG A 113 5.94 -19.97 6.69
C ARG A 113 6.46 -20.34 5.31
N ARG A 114 7.77 -20.54 5.19
CA ARG A 114 8.40 -21.00 3.94
C ARG A 114 7.82 -22.32 3.45
N PHE A 115 7.14 -23.11 4.28
CA PHE A 115 6.66 -24.45 3.94
C PHE A 115 5.14 -24.57 3.81
N GLY A 116 4.40 -23.46 3.66
CA GLY A 116 2.96 -23.49 3.45
C GLY A 116 2.54 -24.31 2.20
N PRO A 117 1.30 -24.82 2.16
CA PRO A 117 0.83 -25.68 1.08
C PRO A 117 0.82 -24.93 -0.27
N PRO A 118 1.08 -25.61 -1.41
CA PRO A 118 0.84 -25.05 -2.72
C PRO A 118 -0.64 -24.68 -2.90
N ILE A 119 -0.91 -23.58 -3.58
CA ILE A 119 -2.28 -23.12 -3.91
C ILE A 119 -2.45 -22.78 -5.39
N ARG A 120 -1.35 -22.76 -6.13
CA ARG A 120 -1.35 -22.51 -7.57
C ARG A 120 -0.12 -23.12 -8.21
N LEU A 121 -0.32 -23.85 -9.30
CA LEU A 121 0.72 -24.34 -10.19
C LEU A 121 0.55 -23.67 -11.55
N GLU A 122 1.48 -22.81 -11.93
CA GLU A 122 1.58 -22.24 -13.27
C GLU A 122 2.50 -23.13 -14.10
N ILE A 123 2.07 -23.54 -15.29
CA ILE A 123 2.85 -24.35 -16.24
C ILE A 123 2.78 -23.72 -17.63
N THR A 124 3.78 -23.96 -18.46
CA THR A 124 3.73 -23.60 -19.87
C THR A 124 2.69 -24.44 -20.61
N ASP A 125 2.18 -23.91 -21.72
CA ASP A 125 1.16 -24.52 -22.55
C ASP A 125 1.64 -25.79 -23.26
N ASP A 126 2.95 -25.96 -23.42
CA ASP A 126 3.64 -27.12 -23.99
C ASP A 126 3.96 -28.24 -22.97
N MET A 127 3.53 -28.11 -21.71
CA MET A 127 3.71 -29.14 -20.68
C MET A 127 3.00 -30.45 -21.05
N ASP A 128 3.78 -31.54 -21.11
CA ASP A 128 3.26 -32.88 -21.36
C ASP A 128 2.46 -33.41 -20.17
N GLU A 129 1.44 -34.23 -20.45
CA GLU A 129 0.50 -34.69 -19.43
C GLU A 129 1.20 -35.55 -18.36
N ARG A 130 2.23 -36.30 -18.74
CA ARG A 130 2.97 -37.15 -17.80
C ARG A 130 3.76 -36.32 -16.78
N THR A 131 4.39 -35.23 -17.21
CA THR A 131 5.05 -34.28 -16.29
C THR A 131 4.02 -33.56 -15.43
N LEU A 132 2.88 -33.14 -16.00
CA LEU A 132 1.81 -32.50 -15.23
C LEU A 132 1.26 -33.43 -14.13
N GLU A 133 0.90 -34.67 -14.47
CA GLU A 133 0.40 -35.67 -13.51
C GLU A 133 1.40 -35.89 -12.35
N LEU A 134 2.70 -35.94 -12.66
CA LEU A 134 3.75 -36.02 -11.65
C LEU A 134 3.74 -34.80 -10.75
N LEU A 135 3.75 -33.58 -11.31
CA LEU A 135 3.76 -32.35 -10.52
C LEU A 135 2.51 -32.21 -9.65
N VAL A 136 1.32 -32.51 -10.19
CA VAL A 136 0.04 -32.48 -9.46
C VAL A 136 0.07 -33.44 -8.27
N ARG A 137 0.50 -34.69 -8.49
CA ARG A 137 0.60 -35.71 -7.44
C ARG A 137 1.61 -35.35 -6.36
N GLU A 138 2.83 -34.99 -6.74
CA GLU A 138 3.91 -34.74 -5.77
C GLU A 138 3.74 -33.42 -5.02
N LEU A 139 3.07 -32.42 -5.62
CA LEU A 139 2.75 -31.16 -4.95
C LEU A 139 1.45 -31.22 -4.13
N GLY A 140 0.63 -32.26 -4.34
CA GLY A 140 -0.69 -32.38 -3.70
C GLY A 140 -1.65 -31.26 -4.13
N ILE A 141 -1.57 -30.83 -5.38
CA ILE A 141 -2.43 -29.79 -5.96
C ILE A 141 -3.58 -30.44 -6.74
N THR A 142 -4.68 -29.70 -6.93
CA THR A 142 -5.85 -30.13 -7.70
C THR A 142 -5.90 -29.43 -9.06
N GLU A 143 -6.61 -30.02 -10.02
CA GLU A 143 -6.74 -29.47 -11.38
C GLU A 143 -7.20 -27.99 -11.43
N PRO A 144 -8.16 -27.52 -10.60
CA PRO A 144 -8.55 -26.10 -10.56
C PRO A 144 -7.43 -25.14 -10.11
N GLU A 145 -6.37 -25.66 -9.48
CA GLU A 145 -5.21 -24.89 -9.05
C GLU A 145 -4.09 -24.87 -10.10
N VAL A 146 -4.28 -25.58 -11.22
CA VAL A 146 -3.34 -25.63 -12.36
C VAL A 146 -3.73 -24.59 -13.41
N TYR A 147 -2.76 -23.75 -13.77
CA TYR A 147 -2.90 -22.69 -14.76
C TYR A 147 -1.91 -22.94 -15.90
N ARG A 148 -2.44 -23.32 -17.07
CA ARG A 148 -1.68 -23.37 -18.32
C ARG A 148 -1.59 -21.98 -18.92
N LEU A 149 -0.37 -21.47 -19.10
CA LEU A 149 -0.10 -20.11 -19.54
C LEU A 149 0.94 -20.12 -20.67
N PRO A 150 0.91 -19.15 -21.60
CA PRO A 150 1.97 -19.01 -22.58
C PRO A 150 3.29 -18.63 -21.89
N ALA A 151 4.40 -19.18 -22.39
CA ALA A 151 5.74 -18.77 -21.98
C ALA A 151 6.03 -17.30 -22.38
N PRO A 152 6.92 -16.59 -21.65
CA PRO A 152 7.59 -17.03 -20.42
C PRO A 152 6.67 -16.90 -19.19
N LEU A 153 6.84 -17.79 -18.22
CA LEU A 153 6.14 -17.67 -16.93
C LEU A 153 6.72 -16.50 -16.11
N ASP A 154 6.13 -16.20 -14.94
CA ASP A 154 6.64 -15.18 -14.00
C ASP A 154 6.95 -13.81 -14.64
N LEU A 155 5.97 -13.13 -15.24
CA LEU A 155 6.23 -11.83 -15.90
C LEU A 155 6.81 -10.72 -14.97
N GLY A 156 6.93 -10.95 -13.67
CA GLY A 156 7.67 -10.10 -12.74
C GLY A 156 9.13 -9.88 -13.15
N GLY A 157 9.75 -10.82 -13.86
CA GLY A 157 11.10 -10.65 -14.42
C GLY A 157 11.23 -9.42 -15.34
N LEU A 158 10.15 -9.00 -16.01
CA LEU A 158 10.17 -7.85 -16.93
C LEU A 158 10.51 -6.52 -16.23
N PHE A 159 10.47 -6.46 -14.90
CA PHE A 159 10.99 -5.32 -14.16
C PHE A 159 12.50 -5.11 -14.37
N GLU A 160 13.27 -6.16 -14.70
CA GLU A 160 14.68 -6.01 -15.10
C GLU A 160 14.80 -5.25 -16.42
N VAL A 161 13.98 -5.60 -17.41
CA VAL A 161 13.92 -4.90 -18.71
C VAL A 161 13.48 -3.45 -18.52
N PHE A 162 12.48 -3.20 -17.67
CA PHE A 162 12.03 -1.85 -17.35
C PHE A 162 13.12 -0.98 -16.70
N ARG A 163 14.09 -1.58 -16.00
CA ARG A 163 15.19 -0.83 -15.37
C ARG A 163 16.20 -0.27 -16.37
N ILE A 164 16.30 -0.83 -17.58
CA ILE A 164 17.22 -0.36 -18.63
C ILE A 164 17.05 1.16 -18.86
N GLU A 165 18.16 1.90 -18.89
CA GLU A 165 18.15 3.37 -19.05
C GLU A 165 17.77 3.77 -20.48
N ARG A 166 16.46 3.87 -20.73
CA ARG A 166 15.87 4.41 -21.97
C ARG A 166 14.90 5.55 -21.64
N PRO A 167 15.39 6.77 -21.33
CA PRO A 167 14.56 7.88 -20.87
C PRO A 167 13.40 8.23 -21.81
N ALA A 168 13.59 8.09 -23.13
CA ALA A 168 12.56 8.34 -24.13
C ALA A 168 11.37 7.36 -24.06
N LEU A 169 11.56 6.18 -23.45
CA LEU A 169 10.54 5.13 -23.29
C LEU A 169 9.96 5.08 -21.87
N LYS A 170 10.40 5.98 -20.97
CA LYS A 170 9.96 6.03 -19.57
C LYS A 170 9.13 7.28 -19.33
N TYR A 171 8.32 7.26 -18.26
CA TYR A 171 7.72 8.48 -17.75
C TYR A 171 8.79 9.53 -17.48
N ARG A 172 8.52 10.79 -17.84
CA ARG A 172 9.41 11.90 -17.50
C ARG A 172 9.65 11.94 -15.99
N LYS A 173 10.91 12.01 -15.57
CA LYS A 173 11.25 12.12 -14.14
C LYS A 173 10.55 13.37 -13.59
N HIS A 174 9.76 13.18 -12.54
CA HIS A 174 9.12 14.26 -11.81
C HIS A 174 9.84 14.37 -10.47
N VAL A 175 10.31 15.58 -10.15
CA VAL A 175 10.96 15.88 -8.88
C VAL A 175 9.89 16.47 -7.97
N PRO A 176 9.56 15.83 -6.83
CA PRO A 176 8.60 16.38 -5.89
C PRO A 176 9.03 17.75 -5.37
N THR A 177 8.09 18.67 -5.21
CA THR A 177 8.37 20.02 -4.69
C THR A 177 8.12 20.11 -3.19
N THR A 178 8.83 20.99 -2.48
CA THR A 178 8.45 21.31 -1.09
C THR A 178 7.08 21.98 -1.07
N SER A 179 6.23 21.63 -0.11
CA SER A 179 4.94 22.30 0.05
C SER A 179 5.14 23.79 0.30
N VAL A 180 4.34 24.63 -0.36
CA VAL A 180 4.46 26.10 -0.25
C VAL A 180 4.31 26.59 1.19
N ALA A 181 3.49 25.91 2.00
CA ALA A 181 3.30 26.24 3.41
C ALA A 181 4.54 25.93 4.29
N LEU A 182 5.42 25.03 3.82
CA LEU A 182 6.66 24.64 4.49
C LEU A 182 7.89 25.39 3.98
N MET A 183 7.74 26.22 2.94
CA MET A 183 8.85 27.05 2.46
C MET A 183 9.16 28.17 3.47
N PRO A 184 10.45 28.47 3.72
CA PRO A 184 10.85 29.64 4.51
C PRO A 184 10.24 30.94 3.95
N SER A 185 9.92 31.88 4.84
CA SER A 185 9.37 33.19 4.45
C SER A 185 10.40 34.05 3.72
N GLU A 186 11.69 33.87 4.04
CA GLU A 186 12.80 34.55 3.40
C GLU A 186 13.70 33.53 2.69
N PRO A 187 14.29 33.85 1.51
CA PRO A 187 15.08 32.90 0.72
C PRO A 187 16.23 32.22 1.47
N ASN A 188 16.78 32.87 2.50
CA ASN A 188 17.94 32.39 3.26
C ASN A 188 17.59 31.97 4.70
N ALA A 189 16.31 32.03 5.09
CA ALA A 189 15.89 31.57 6.41
C ALA A 189 15.89 30.04 6.46
N GLU A 190 16.28 29.49 7.60
CA GLU A 190 16.16 28.04 7.82
C GLU A 190 14.67 27.63 7.83
N PRO A 191 14.31 26.49 7.22
CA PRO A 191 12.94 25.98 7.30
C PRO A 191 12.57 25.62 8.73
N ASP A 192 11.51 26.22 9.26
CA ASP A 192 10.92 25.90 10.55
C ASP A 192 9.55 25.24 10.34
N VAL A 193 9.51 23.91 10.50
CA VAL A 193 8.30 23.13 10.29
C VAL A 193 7.27 23.43 11.39
N PHE A 194 7.68 23.62 12.65
CA PHE A 194 6.78 23.90 13.76
C PHE A 194 6.12 25.28 13.60
N ALA A 195 6.89 26.32 13.28
CA ALA A 195 6.33 27.64 12.99
C ALA A 195 5.38 27.63 11.79
N SER A 196 5.64 26.79 10.78
CA SER A 196 4.71 26.61 9.66
C SER A 196 3.40 25.93 10.08
N ILE A 197 3.46 24.89 10.92
CA ILE A 197 2.27 24.18 11.40
C ILE A 197 1.47 25.02 12.40
N ALA A 198 2.13 25.79 13.27
CA ALA A 198 1.47 26.69 14.21
C ALA A 198 0.69 27.82 13.51
N ARG A 199 1.13 28.23 12.31
CA ARG A 199 0.43 29.25 11.51
C ARG A 199 -0.85 28.72 10.89
N GLN A 200 -0.87 27.47 10.43
CA GLN A 200 -2.04 26.84 9.81
C GLN A 200 -1.86 25.33 9.66
N ASP A 201 -2.98 24.60 9.57
CA ASP A 201 -2.97 23.20 9.11
C ASP A 201 -2.37 23.11 7.70
N ILE A 202 -1.55 22.09 7.46
CA ILE A 202 -0.90 21.85 6.16
C ILE A 202 -1.35 20.49 5.63
N LEU A 203 -2.11 20.50 4.52
CA LEU A 203 -2.45 19.29 3.77
C LEU A 203 -1.35 18.99 2.73
N LEU A 204 -0.69 17.86 2.93
CA LEU A 204 0.36 17.32 2.06
C LEU A 204 -0.22 16.33 1.06
N HIS A 205 0.31 16.32 -0.16
CA HIS A 205 -0.09 15.41 -1.22
C HIS A 205 1.14 14.76 -1.89
N HIS A 206 1.51 13.57 -1.40
CA HIS A 206 2.59 12.76 -1.97
C HIS A 206 2.06 11.97 -3.17
N PRO A 207 2.89 11.65 -4.19
CA PRO A 207 4.31 11.95 -4.33
C PRO A 207 4.59 13.31 -4.98
N TYR A 208 3.57 14.15 -5.17
CA TYR A 208 3.70 15.43 -5.86
C TYR A 208 4.47 16.45 -5.02
N GLU A 209 4.22 16.44 -3.71
CA GLU A 209 5.04 17.13 -2.72
C GLU A 209 6.08 16.19 -2.13
N SER A 210 7.18 16.76 -1.63
CA SER A 210 8.31 15.99 -1.10
C SER A 210 8.04 15.47 0.31
N PHE A 211 8.14 14.16 0.50
CA PHE A 211 8.11 13.52 1.82
C PHE A 211 9.32 13.96 2.69
N ALA A 212 10.49 14.13 2.06
CA ALA A 212 11.73 14.48 2.74
C ALA A 212 11.65 15.87 3.40
N THR A 213 11.11 16.86 2.70
CA THR A 213 10.99 18.24 3.21
C THR A 213 9.68 18.50 3.94
N SER A 214 8.90 17.45 4.25
CA SER A 214 7.66 17.54 5.02
C SER A 214 7.67 16.63 6.23
N VAL A 215 7.14 15.41 6.09
CA VAL A 215 6.95 14.47 7.21
C VAL A 215 8.28 14.00 7.80
N GLN A 216 9.29 13.76 6.96
CA GLN A 216 10.62 13.39 7.44
C GLN A 216 11.27 14.58 8.18
N ALA A 217 11.27 15.78 7.58
CA ALA A 217 11.78 16.99 8.21
C ALA A 217 11.08 17.30 9.56
N PHE A 218 9.77 17.07 9.66
CA PHE A 218 9.01 17.22 10.90
C PHE A 218 9.61 16.38 12.05
N LEU A 219 9.90 15.10 11.80
CA LEU A 219 10.45 14.20 12.82
C LEU A 219 11.93 14.47 13.09
N GLU A 220 12.71 14.81 12.07
CA GLU A 220 14.12 15.19 12.24
C GLU A 220 14.28 16.49 13.04
N GLN A 221 13.44 17.50 12.80
CA GLN A 221 13.44 18.72 13.60
C GLN A 221 12.96 18.45 15.03
N ALA A 222 11.92 17.61 15.20
CA ALA A 222 11.46 17.21 16.53
C ALA A 222 12.56 16.52 17.35
N ALA A 223 13.39 15.69 16.71
CA ALA A 223 14.49 15.01 17.38
C ALA A 223 15.59 15.97 17.87
N ARG A 224 15.83 17.06 17.14
CA ARG A 224 16.90 18.04 17.43
C ARG A 224 16.45 19.21 18.31
N ASP A 225 15.15 19.52 18.35
CA ASP A 225 14.64 20.68 19.11
C ASP A 225 14.72 20.42 20.63
N PRO A 226 15.43 21.27 21.40
CA PRO A 226 15.55 21.12 22.85
C PRO A 226 14.22 21.34 23.60
N ASN A 227 13.24 22.01 22.99
CA ASN A 227 11.93 22.24 23.61
C ASN A 227 10.96 21.08 23.39
N VAL A 228 11.33 20.07 22.59
CA VAL A 228 10.50 18.87 22.41
C VAL A 228 10.72 17.93 23.58
N LEU A 229 9.63 17.61 24.26
CA LEU A 229 9.63 16.76 25.45
C LEU A 229 9.31 15.30 25.11
N ALA A 230 8.45 15.05 24.12
CA ALA A 230 8.02 13.71 23.77
C ALA A 230 7.68 13.54 22.29
N ILE A 231 7.94 12.34 21.76
CA ILE A 231 7.55 11.92 20.41
C ILE A 231 6.82 10.58 20.51
N LYS A 232 5.60 10.51 19.98
CA LYS A 232 4.82 9.26 19.87
C LYS A 232 4.56 8.96 18.40
N GLN A 233 4.89 7.76 17.93
CA GLN A 233 4.73 7.41 16.51
C GLN A 233 4.26 5.97 16.30
N THR A 234 3.42 5.76 15.28
CA THR A 234 3.12 4.43 14.76
C THR A 234 4.04 4.06 13.59
N LEU A 235 4.65 2.88 13.66
CA LEU A 235 5.55 2.33 12.66
C LEU A 235 4.91 1.11 12.01
N TYR A 236 4.37 1.32 10.80
CA TYR A 236 3.78 0.28 9.96
C TYR A 236 4.61 0.19 8.67
N ARG A 237 5.55 -0.77 8.61
CA ARG A 237 6.50 -1.03 7.51
C ARG A 237 7.55 0.05 7.25
N THR A 238 8.75 -0.14 7.81
CA THR A 238 9.92 0.71 7.54
C THR A 238 10.97 -0.03 6.70
N SER A 239 11.70 0.70 5.86
CA SER A 239 12.83 0.12 5.10
C SER A 239 14.04 -0.15 6.01
N GLY A 240 14.96 -1.00 5.55
CA GLY A 240 16.20 -1.37 6.27
C GLY A 240 17.13 -0.21 6.64
N ASP A 241 17.05 0.93 5.93
CA ASP A 241 17.65 2.23 6.28
C ASP A 241 16.53 3.27 6.30
N SER A 242 15.98 3.58 7.48
CA SER A 242 14.86 4.50 7.61
C SER A 242 15.30 5.75 8.39
N PRO A 243 15.39 6.94 7.75
CA PRO A 243 15.71 8.20 8.43
C PRO A 243 14.74 8.52 9.58
N ILE A 244 13.51 8.01 9.47
CA ILE A 244 12.48 8.13 10.50
C ILE A 244 12.89 7.38 11.78
N VAL A 245 13.43 6.17 11.64
CA VAL A 245 13.85 5.38 12.81
C VAL A 245 15.10 5.99 13.44
N GLU A 246 16.03 6.49 12.62
CA GLU A 246 17.21 7.23 13.09
C GLU A 246 16.81 8.49 13.87
N ALA A 247 15.83 9.26 13.38
CA ALA A 247 15.33 10.43 14.09
C ALA A 247 14.75 10.08 15.48
N LEU A 248 14.00 8.97 15.59
CA LEU A 248 13.46 8.50 16.87
C LEU A 248 14.56 8.04 17.84
N ILE A 249 15.59 7.36 17.33
CA ILE A 249 16.78 6.95 18.11
C ILE A 249 17.48 8.20 18.66
N ASN A 250 17.80 9.15 17.78
CA ASN A 250 18.47 10.39 18.17
C ASN A 250 17.64 11.16 19.22
N ALA A 251 16.32 11.22 19.06
CA ALA A 251 15.44 11.87 20.03
C ALA A 251 15.53 11.24 21.42
N ALA A 252 15.57 9.91 21.50
CA ALA A 252 15.70 9.19 22.77
C ALA A 252 17.09 9.37 23.40
N GLU A 253 18.15 9.36 22.59
CA GLU A 253 19.53 9.62 23.05
C GLU A 253 19.71 11.05 23.59
N GLU A 254 18.97 12.02 23.03
CA GLU A 254 18.86 13.39 23.53
C GLU A 254 17.94 13.53 24.77
N GLY A 255 17.46 12.42 25.35
CA GLY A 255 16.69 12.40 26.59
C GLY A 255 15.19 12.69 26.44
N LYS A 256 14.66 12.73 25.20
CA LYS A 256 13.22 12.94 24.96
C LYS A 256 12.44 11.66 25.23
N ALA A 257 11.20 11.78 25.70
CA ALA A 257 10.33 10.63 25.90
C ALA A 257 9.78 10.10 24.56
N VAL A 258 10.34 9.02 24.05
CA VAL A 258 9.95 8.44 22.75
C VAL A 258 9.12 7.16 22.93
N LEU A 259 7.93 7.13 22.31
CA LEU A 259 7.06 5.95 22.22
C LEU A 259 6.90 5.53 20.76
N ALA A 260 7.23 4.28 20.45
CA ALA A 260 7.06 3.72 19.10
C ALA A 260 6.15 2.50 19.15
N ILE A 261 5.01 2.56 18.44
CA ILE A 261 4.13 1.40 18.25
C ILE A 261 4.57 0.68 16.97
N VAL A 262 5.09 -0.54 17.11
CA VAL A 262 5.65 -1.32 16.01
C VAL A 262 4.72 -2.48 15.67
N GLU A 263 4.20 -2.50 14.45
CA GLU A 263 3.43 -3.63 13.94
C GLU A 263 4.37 -4.74 13.46
N LEU A 264 4.57 -5.78 14.29
CA LEU A 264 5.43 -6.90 13.95
C LEU A 264 4.81 -7.85 12.90
N LYS A 265 3.47 -7.91 12.78
CA LYS A 265 2.76 -8.80 11.85
C LYS A 265 2.53 -8.16 10.47
N ALA A 266 3.35 -7.17 10.11
CA ALA A 266 3.30 -6.54 8.80
C ALA A 266 3.88 -7.49 7.75
N ARG A 267 3.00 -7.99 6.86
CA ARG A 267 3.37 -8.97 5.82
C ARG A 267 4.61 -8.54 5.03
N PHE A 268 5.60 -9.43 4.97
CA PHE A 268 6.88 -9.35 4.23
C PHE A 268 7.94 -8.41 4.84
N ASP A 269 7.61 -7.69 5.90
CA ASP A 269 8.52 -6.74 6.58
C ASP A 269 8.85 -7.20 8.01
N GLU A 270 8.44 -8.41 8.42
CA GLU A 270 8.49 -8.88 9.81
C GLU A 270 9.93 -8.90 10.36
N THR A 271 10.88 -9.48 9.63
CA THR A 271 12.30 -9.52 10.02
C THR A 271 12.90 -8.13 10.18
N ALA A 272 12.53 -7.19 9.30
CA ALA A 272 13.01 -5.81 9.38
C ALA A 272 12.42 -5.11 10.62
N ASN A 273 11.13 -5.29 10.88
CA ASN A 273 10.46 -4.70 12.03
C ASN A 273 11.00 -5.24 13.37
N ILE A 274 11.31 -6.55 13.47
CA ILE A 274 11.96 -7.14 14.65
C ILE A 274 13.32 -6.48 14.91
N ASN A 275 14.15 -6.35 13.86
CA ASN A 275 15.47 -5.73 14.00
C ASN A 275 15.38 -4.26 14.42
N TRP A 276 14.40 -3.52 13.90
CA TRP A 276 14.17 -2.14 14.29
C TRP A 276 13.65 -2.00 15.72
N ALA A 277 12.71 -2.85 16.14
CA ALA A 277 12.24 -2.86 17.52
C ALA A 277 13.40 -3.02 18.51
N ARG A 278 14.30 -3.99 18.26
CA ARG A 278 15.52 -4.18 19.08
C ARG A 278 16.44 -2.96 19.09
N LYS A 279 16.64 -2.29 17.95
CA LYS A 279 17.46 -1.07 17.85
C LYS A 279 16.84 0.09 18.63
N LEU A 280 15.52 0.28 18.51
CA LEU A 280 14.77 1.32 19.22
C LEU A 280 14.82 1.11 20.74
N GLU A 281 14.54 -0.11 21.21
CA GLU A 281 14.62 -0.46 22.63
C GLU A 281 16.01 -0.19 23.21
N LYS A 282 17.08 -0.56 22.48
CA LYS A 282 18.46 -0.32 22.91
C LYS A 282 18.80 1.18 23.04
N ALA A 283 18.16 2.03 22.25
CA ALA A 283 18.34 3.49 22.31
C ALA A 283 17.47 4.17 23.39
N GLY A 284 16.68 3.40 24.16
CA GLY A 284 15.81 3.95 25.21
C GLY A 284 14.41 4.34 24.73
N VAL A 285 14.03 4.00 23.50
CA VAL A 285 12.65 4.18 23.02
C VAL A 285 11.73 3.15 23.68
N HIS A 286 10.58 3.60 24.18
CA HIS A 286 9.54 2.70 24.66
C HIS A 286 8.81 2.07 23.47
N VAL A 287 9.13 0.81 23.17
CA VAL A 287 8.53 0.06 22.06
C VAL A 287 7.30 -0.71 22.55
N VAL A 288 6.20 -0.58 21.81
CA VAL A 288 4.94 -1.30 22.08
C VAL A 288 4.50 -2.06 20.84
N TYR A 289 4.07 -3.31 21.00
CA TYR A 289 3.76 -4.22 19.90
C TYR A 289 2.28 -4.21 19.45
N GLY A 290 1.57 -3.12 19.71
CA GLY A 290 0.13 -2.99 19.43
C GLY A 290 -0.76 -3.78 20.41
N LEU A 291 -2.08 -3.80 20.14
CA LEU A 291 -3.05 -4.55 20.93
C LEU A 291 -3.19 -5.99 20.40
N VAL A 292 -3.25 -6.96 21.31
CA VAL A 292 -3.49 -8.37 21.00
C VAL A 292 -4.72 -8.54 20.12
N GLY A 293 -4.58 -9.35 19.06
CA GLY A 293 -5.65 -9.62 18.09
C GLY A 293 -5.98 -8.49 17.11
N LEU A 294 -5.36 -7.30 17.23
CA LEU A 294 -5.60 -6.15 16.34
C LEU A 294 -4.31 -5.71 15.65
N LYS A 295 -4.40 -5.40 14.35
CA LYS A 295 -3.26 -4.83 13.61
C LYS A 295 -3.27 -3.32 13.65
N THR A 296 -2.16 -2.69 14.03
CA THR A 296 -2.04 -1.22 14.04
C THR A 296 -1.74 -0.72 12.64
N HIS A 297 -2.72 -0.11 11.98
CA HIS A 297 -2.61 0.36 10.60
C HIS A 297 -2.75 1.89 10.46
N CYS A 298 -3.07 2.62 11.52
CA CYS A 298 -3.05 4.08 11.51
C CYS A 298 -1.62 4.63 11.34
N LYS A 299 -1.49 5.81 10.71
CA LYS A 299 -0.20 6.48 10.47
C LYS A 299 -0.18 7.82 11.16
N LEU A 300 0.35 7.80 12.37
CA LEU A 300 0.24 8.86 13.35
C LEU A 300 1.61 9.22 13.87
N ALA A 301 1.89 10.52 13.96
CA ALA A 301 3.02 11.03 14.70
C ALA A 301 2.53 12.20 15.55
N LEU A 302 2.97 12.26 16.80
CA LEU A 302 2.61 13.29 17.75
C LEU A 302 3.89 13.76 18.45
N VAL A 303 4.15 15.05 18.36
CA VAL A 303 5.26 15.73 19.02
C VAL A 303 4.68 16.64 20.09
N VAL A 304 5.16 16.49 21.32
CA VAL A 304 4.81 17.36 22.44
C VAL A 304 5.98 18.30 22.69
N ARG A 305 5.72 19.60 22.55
CA ARG A 305 6.73 20.67 22.65
C ARG A 305 6.32 21.66 23.73
N GLU A 306 7.26 22.13 24.53
CA GLU A 306 7.05 23.21 25.49
C GLU A 306 7.28 24.56 24.79
N GLU A 307 6.28 25.44 24.84
CA GLU A 307 6.35 26.79 24.28
C GLU A 307 5.76 27.77 25.31
N ASP A 308 6.55 28.75 25.74
CA ASP A 308 6.15 29.76 26.73
C ASP A 308 5.52 29.17 28.02
N GLY A 309 6.01 28.00 28.46
CA GLY A 309 5.51 27.29 29.64
C GLY A 309 4.22 26.50 29.42
N GLU A 310 3.72 26.40 28.18
CA GLU A 310 2.58 25.58 27.79
C GLU A 310 3.00 24.37 26.95
N LEU A 311 2.31 23.25 27.12
CA LEU A 311 2.48 22.08 26.26
C LEU A 311 1.66 22.24 24.98
N LYS A 312 2.34 22.27 23.83
CA LYS A 312 1.75 22.25 22.49
C LYS A 312 1.88 20.87 21.85
N HIS A 313 0.87 20.51 21.07
CA HIS A 313 0.83 19.27 20.32
C HIS A 313 0.99 19.57 18.83
N TYR A 314 1.99 18.98 18.20
CA TYR A 314 2.14 18.98 16.76
C TYR A 314 1.92 17.58 16.23
N SER A 315 0.97 17.44 15.32
CA SER A 315 0.45 16.14 14.91
C SER A 315 0.58 15.93 13.41
N HIS A 316 0.93 14.71 13.00
CA HIS A 316 0.79 14.21 11.64
C HIS A 316 -0.19 13.04 11.60
N ILE A 317 -1.16 13.09 10.67
CA ILE A 317 -2.05 11.97 10.35
C ILE A 317 -2.00 11.71 8.85
N GLY A 318 -1.56 10.53 8.44
CA GLY A 318 -1.39 10.15 7.04
C GLY A 318 -2.34 9.04 6.58
N THR A 319 -2.59 9.01 5.26
CA THR A 319 -3.22 7.86 4.59
C THR A 319 -2.24 6.74 4.28
N GLY A 320 -0.95 7.08 4.19
CA GLY A 320 0.17 6.21 3.82
C GLY A 320 1.25 6.08 4.89
N ASN A 321 2.14 5.10 4.70
CA ASN A 321 3.21 4.74 5.64
C ASN A 321 4.34 5.79 5.66
N TYR A 322 5.09 5.81 6.77
CA TYR A 322 6.33 6.58 6.92
C TYR A 322 7.52 5.92 6.20
N ASN A 323 7.40 5.74 4.88
CA ASN A 323 8.42 5.07 4.06
C ASN A 323 8.78 5.92 2.82
N PRO A 324 10.00 6.51 2.79
CA PRO A 324 10.45 7.37 1.70
C PRO A 324 10.51 6.69 0.33
N LYS A 325 10.59 5.36 0.26
CA LYS A 325 10.60 4.62 -1.00
C LYS A 325 9.19 4.55 -1.57
N THR A 326 8.21 4.15 -0.76
CA THR A 326 6.81 4.05 -1.21
C THR A 326 6.19 5.42 -1.45
N SER A 327 6.59 6.46 -0.71
CA SER A 327 6.10 7.83 -0.88
C SER A 327 6.44 8.45 -2.25
N ARG A 328 7.25 7.78 -3.09
CA ARG A 328 7.58 8.20 -4.46
C ARG A 328 6.71 7.53 -5.53
N VAL A 329 5.98 6.49 -5.15
CA VAL A 329 5.19 5.66 -6.06
C VAL A 329 3.73 5.52 -5.64
N TYR A 330 3.39 5.84 -4.38
CA TYR A 330 2.04 5.82 -3.83
C TYR A 330 1.55 7.26 -3.70
N GLU A 331 0.31 7.49 -4.13
CA GLU A 331 -0.39 8.74 -3.88
C GLU A 331 -1.01 8.70 -2.49
N ASP A 332 -0.62 9.65 -1.64
CA ASP A 332 -1.06 9.70 -0.25
C ASP A 332 -1.30 11.15 0.18
N LEU A 333 -2.25 11.31 1.09
CA LEU A 333 -2.52 12.56 1.78
C LEU A 333 -2.02 12.49 3.22
N GLY A 334 -1.56 13.61 3.74
CA GLY A 334 -1.21 13.76 5.15
C GLY A 334 -1.56 15.14 5.65
N ILE A 335 -2.01 15.25 6.89
CA ILE A 335 -2.22 16.56 7.54
C ILE A 335 -1.19 16.76 8.64
N LEU A 336 -0.49 17.89 8.61
CA LEU A 336 0.25 18.44 9.75
C LEU A 336 -0.61 19.50 10.43
N THR A 337 -0.76 19.44 11.75
CA THR A 337 -1.64 20.34 12.50
C THR A 337 -1.15 20.58 13.93
N ALA A 338 -1.38 21.79 14.42
CA ALA A 338 -1.22 22.18 15.84
C ALA A 338 -2.58 22.27 16.57
N ASP A 339 -3.66 21.74 15.98
CA ASP A 339 -4.99 21.72 16.60
C ASP A 339 -4.96 20.90 17.90
N ASP A 340 -5.23 21.57 19.01
CA ASP A 340 -5.19 20.99 20.35
C ASP A 340 -6.17 19.83 20.52
N GLN A 341 -7.33 19.86 19.86
CA GLN A 341 -8.29 18.75 19.93
C GLN A 341 -7.79 17.51 19.19
N VAL A 342 -7.08 17.68 18.08
CA VAL A 342 -6.37 16.58 17.40
C VAL A 342 -5.26 16.03 18.28
N GLY A 343 -4.43 16.90 18.88
CA GLY A 343 -3.37 16.48 19.81
C GLY A 343 -3.89 15.68 21.01
N LYS A 344 -5.00 16.12 21.60
CA LYS A 344 -5.69 15.40 22.70
C LYS A 344 -6.27 14.07 22.25
N ASP A 345 -6.91 14.02 21.08
CA ASP A 345 -7.46 12.77 20.53
C ASP A 345 -6.34 11.76 20.23
N LEU A 346 -5.20 12.20 19.67
CA LEU A 346 -4.03 11.34 19.45
C LEU A 346 -3.39 10.88 20.75
N THR A 347 -3.26 11.77 21.75
CA THR A 347 -2.74 11.40 23.07
C THR A 347 -3.56 10.28 23.69
N ARG A 348 -4.90 10.38 23.63
CA ARG A 348 -5.80 9.31 24.09
C ARG A 348 -5.59 8.02 23.31
N LEU A 349 -5.52 8.09 21.99
CA LEU A 349 -5.32 6.91 21.16
C LEU A 349 -3.98 6.22 21.45
N PHE A 350 -2.88 6.98 21.60
CA PHE A 350 -1.60 6.39 21.99
C PHE A 350 -1.66 5.75 23.37
N ASN A 351 -2.36 6.35 24.33
CA ASN A 351 -2.52 5.76 25.66
C ASN A 351 -3.37 4.49 25.66
N GLU A 352 -4.39 4.42 24.81
CA GLU A 352 -5.19 3.19 24.57
C GLU A 352 -4.33 2.10 23.91
N LEU A 353 -3.42 2.46 23.01
CA LEU A 353 -2.54 1.51 22.34
C LEU A 353 -1.35 1.06 23.21
N SER A 354 -0.93 1.87 24.18
CA SER A 354 0.23 1.59 25.04
C SER A 354 -0.12 1.17 26.47
N GLY A 355 -1.40 1.07 26.83
CA GLY A 355 -1.82 0.81 28.21
C GLY A 355 -3.29 0.38 28.34
N TYR A 356 -3.75 0.25 29.58
CA TYR A 356 -5.10 -0.24 29.91
C TYR A 356 -6.17 0.88 29.93
N ALA A 357 -6.09 1.83 29.00
CA ALA A 357 -7.06 2.94 28.94
C ALA A 357 -8.22 2.60 28.00
N ILE A 358 -9.45 2.53 28.54
CA ILE A 358 -10.67 2.35 27.74
C ILE A 358 -11.39 3.71 27.63
N GLU A 359 -10.85 4.64 26.85
CA GLU A 359 -11.51 5.94 26.61
C GLU A 359 -12.21 5.98 25.25
N LYS A 360 -13.53 6.17 25.26
CA LYS A 360 -14.41 5.85 24.10
C LYS A 360 -14.84 7.06 23.25
N LYS A 361 -14.23 8.23 23.42
CA LYS A 361 -14.73 9.48 22.80
C LYS A 361 -13.62 10.29 22.13
N PHE A 362 -13.56 10.15 20.81
CA PHE A 362 -12.81 11.02 19.91
C PHE A 362 -13.74 12.10 19.34
N LYS A 363 -13.24 13.33 19.18
CA LYS A 363 -14.04 14.45 18.65
C LYS A 363 -13.70 14.76 17.19
N ARG A 364 -12.42 14.84 16.87
CA ARG A 364 -11.89 15.11 15.52
C ARG A 364 -11.55 13.83 14.76
N LEU A 365 -11.32 12.72 15.48
CA LEU A 365 -10.97 11.42 14.90
C LEU A 365 -12.15 10.44 14.86
N LEU A 366 -12.14 9.57 13.86
CA LEU A 366 -12.93 8.33 13.83
C LEU A 366 -11.95 7.16 13.88
N VAL A 367 -12.14 6.26 14.85
CA VAL A 367 -11.19 5.17 15.13
C VAL A 367 -11.87 3.81 14.99
N ALA A 368 -11.23 2.91 14.26
CA ALA A 368 -11.59 1.49 14.17
C ALA A 368 -10.91 0.69 15.30
N PRO A 369 -11.50 -0.42 15.77
CA PRO A 369 -12.70 -1.05 15.21
C PRO A 369 -14.03 -0.56 15.79
N LEU A 370 -14.02 0.09 16.95
CA LEU A 370 -15.24 0.31 17.73
C LEU A 370 -16.23 1.32 17.12
N HIS A 371 -15.73 2.37 16.48
CA HIS A 371 -16.54 3.54 16.17
C HIS A 371 -16.61 3.89 14.68
N LEU A 372 -15.60 3.49 13.89
CA LEU A 372 -15.47 3.92 12.51
C LEU A 372 -16.66 3.51 11.63
N ARG A 373 -17.01 2.22 11.57
CA ARG A 373 -18.13 1.73 10.75
C ARG A 373 -19.44 2.43 11.11
N LYS A 374 -19.78 2.46 12.40
CA LYS A 374 -21.00 3.09 12.92
C LYS A 374 -21.06 4.58 12.56
N ALA A 375 -19.93 5.29 12.67
CA ALA A 375 -19.86 6.71 12.33
C ALA A 375 -20.06 6.96 10.83
N LEU A 376 -19.46 6.14 9.96
CA LEU A 376 -19.64 6.24 8.51
C LEU A 376 -21.09 5.97 8.11
N VAL A 377 -21.69 4.87 8.60
CA VAL A 377 -23.10 4.54 8.33
C VAL A 377 -24.03 5.65 8.81
N LYS A 378 -23.77 6.26 9.98
CA LYS A 378 -24.55 7.39 10.48
C LYS A 378 -24.48 8.60 9.54
N ARG A 379 -23.31 8.92 8.99
CA ARG A 379 -23.15 10.03 8.04
C ARG A 379 -23.86 9.76 6.71
N ILE A 380 -23.76 8.53 6.19
CA ILE A 380 -24.48 8.11 4.99
C ILE A 380 -26.00 8.24 5.20
N ALA A 381 -26.51 7.80 6.35
CA ALA A 381 -27.93 7.93 6.71
C ALA A 381 -28.36 9.41 6.79
N ALA A 382 -27.53 10.28 7.34
CA ALA A 382 -27.81 11.72 7.41
C ALA A 382 -27.92 12.36 6.01
N GLU A 383 -27.11 11.94 5.03
CA GLU A 383 -27.28 12.37 3.64
C GLU A 383 -28.62 11.92 3.05
N ALA A 384 -29.04 10.68 3.33
CA ALA A 384 -30.34 10.17 2.90
C ALA A 384 -31.49 10.97 3.50
N ASP A 385 -31.41 11.33 4.78
CA ASP A 385 -32.42 12.16 5.46
C ASP A 385 -32.44 13.59 4.89
N ASN A 386 -31.27 14.16 4.58
CA ASN A 386 -31.16 15.45 3.91
C ASN A 386 -31.82 15.43 2.53
N ALA A 387 -31.57 14.40 1.72
CA ALA A 387 -32.19 14.25 0.40
C ALA A 387 -33.72 14.15 0.48
N ARG A 388 -34.25 13.32 1.40
CA ARG A 388 -35.71 13.22 1.64
C ARG A 388 -36.32 14.55 2.08
N ALA A 389 -35.57 15.35 2.83
CA ALA A 389 -35.98 16.68 3.27
C ALA A 389 -35.74 17.79 2.24
N GLY A 390 -35.27 17.47 1.03
CA GLY A 390 -34.96 18.46 -0.02
C GLY A 390 -33.75 19.36 0.29
N LYS A 391 -32.90 18.96 1.24
CA LYS A 391 -31.67 19.69 1.60
C LYS A 391 -30.50 19.25 0.73
N PRO A 392 -29.43 20.08 0.60
CA PRO A 392 -28.21 19.67 -0.07
C PRO A 392 -27.68 18.35 0.50
N SER A 393 -27.46 17.38 -0.38
CA SER A 393 -26.96 16.04 -0.03
C SER A 393 -25.98 15.55 -1.08
N GLY A 394 -25.08 14.67 -0.66
CA GLY A 394 -24.10 14.04 -1.55
C GLY A 394 -23.00 13.32 -0.80
N ILE A 395 -22.49 12.24 -1.39
CA ILE A 395 -21.42 11.42 -0.84
C ILE A 395 -20.32 11.28 -1.88
N ARG A 396 -19.07 11.52 -1.49
CA ARG A 396 -17.90 11.24 -2.33
C ARG A 396 -16.87 10.47 -1.52
N ILE A 397 -16.50 9.28 -1.99
CA ILE A 397 -15.58 8.39 -1.27
C ILE A 397 -14.44 7.99 -2.22
N LYS A 398 -13.21 8.14 -1.76
CA LYS A 398 -12.01 7.58 -2.40
C LYS A 398 -11.44 6.51 -1.47
N VAL A 399 -11.25 5.29 -1.96
CA VAL A 399 -10.65 4.18 -1.20
C VAL A 399 -9.89 3.24 -2.13
N ASN A 400 -9.02 2.42 -1.56
CA ASN A 400 -8.38 1.36 -2.34
C ASN A 400 -9.31 0.19 -2.56
N SER A 401 -10.21 -0.08 -1.62
CA SER A 401 -11.17 -1.19 -1.72
C SER A 401 -12.44 -0.93 -0.92
N ILE A 402 -13.57 -1.45 -1.43
CA ILE A 402 -14.88 -1.41 -0.81
C ILE A 402 -15.58 -2.78 -0.95
N VAL A 403 -15.77 -3.46 0.19
CA VAL A 403 -16.40 -4.79 0.28
C VAL A 403 -17.29 -4.97 1.52
N ASP A 404 -17.30 -4.04 2.47
CA ASP A 404 -18.13 -4.13 3.68
C ASP A 404 -19.62 -3.96 3.36
N GLU A 405 -20.42 -4.99 3.62
CA GLU A 405 -21.82 -5.07 3.21
C GLU A 405 -22.66 -4.02 3.93
N ALA A 406 -22.38 -3.75 5.22
CA ALA A 406 -23.15 -2.80 6.00
C ALA A 406 -23.02 -1.36 5.47
N ILE A 407 -21.82 -0.96 5.05
CA ILE A 407 -21.59 0.35 4.40
C ILE A 407 -22.16 0.35 2.98
N ILE A 408 -21.97 -0.71 2.21
CA ILE A 408 -22.51 -0.82 0.84
C ILE A 408 -24.05 -0.71 0.85
N ASP A 409 -24.73 -1.43 1.73
CA ASP A 409 -26.17 -1.37 1.90
C ASP A 409 -26.65 0.02 2.33
N ALA A 410 -25.86 0.72 3.16
CA ALA A 410 -26.16 2.10 3.52
C ALA A 410 -26.06 3.04 2.31
N LEU A 411 -25.06 2.85 1.44
CA LEU A 411 -24.91 3.60 0.21
C LEU A 411 -26.07 3.34 -0.75
N TYR A 412 -26.53 2.09 -0.90
CA TYR A 412 -27.71 1.77 -1.69
C TYR A 412 -28.97 2.47 -1.15
N ARG A 413 -29.21 2.41 0.17
CA ARG A 413 -30.34 3.12 0.79
C ARG A 413 -30.26 4.65 0.60
N ALA A 414 -29.06 5.22 0.61
CA ALA A 414 -28.86 6.63 0.33
C ALA A 414 -29.13 6.95 -1.16
N SER A 415 -28.68 6.09 -2.07
CA SER A 415 -28.97 6.20 -3.51
C SER A 415 -30.48 6.19 -3.78
N GLN A 416 -31.22 5.26 -3.16
CA GLN A 416 -32.68 5.17 -3.24
C GLN A 416 -33.40 6.42 -2.68
N ALA A 417 -32.77 7.14 -1.75
CA ALA A 417 -33.29 8.40 -1.23
C ALA A 417 -32.98 9.60 -2.14
N GLY A 418 -32.31 9.40 -3.27
CA GLY A 418 -31.94 10.45 -4.23
C GLY A 418 -30.57 11.09 -3.98
N VAL A 419 -29.76 10.53 -3.07
CA VAL A 419 -28.41 11.08 -2.79
C VAL A 419 -27.48 10.78 -3.98
N PRO A 420 -26.79 11.79 -4.55
CA PRO A 420 -25.74 11.55 -5.53
C PRO A 420 -24.48 11.01 -4.84
N ILE A 421 -23.94 9.91 -5.36
CA ILE A 421 -22.81 9.18 -4.75
C ILE A 421 -21.70 8.94 -5.79
N ASP A 422 -20.51 9.45 -5.51
CA ASP A 422 -19.30 9.22 -6.31
C ASP A 422 -18.30 8.34 -5.55
N LEU A 423 -17.96 7.19 -6.12
CA LEU A 423 -17.00 6.24 -5.56
C LEU A 423 -15.75 6.17 -6.45
N TRP A 424 -14.62 6.59 -5.92
CA TRP A 424 -13.30 6.46 -6.52
C TRP A 424 -12.57 5.27 -5.90
N VAL A 425 -12.61 4.11 -6.57
CA VAL A 425 -12.09 2.85 -6.05
C VAL A 425 -11.05 2.30 -7.01
N ARG A 426 -9.79 2.19 -6.57
CA ARG A 426 -8.70 1.73 -7.46
C ARG A 426 -8.51 0.20 -7.51
N GLY A 427 -9.01 -0.52 -6.52
CA GLY A 427 -8.83 -1.97 -6.36
C GLY A 427 -10.16 -2.71 -6.29
N ILE A 428 -10.35 -3.51 -5.24
CA ILE A 428 -11.53 -4.39 -5.10
C ILE A 428 -12.79 -3.54 -4.84
N CYS A 429 -13.84 -3.75 -5.65
CA CYS A 429 -15.12 -3.07 -5.51
C CYS A 429 -16.26 -4.09 -5.58
N SER A 430 -17.06 -4.19 -4.52
CA SER A 430 -18.27 -5.03 -4.48
C SER A 430 -19.57 -4.25 -4.74
N VAL A 431 -19.48 -2.94 -4.99
CA VAL A 431 -20.63 -2.09 -5.34
C VAL A 431 -21.03 -2.33 -6.79
N ARG A 432 -22.34 -2.48 -7.04
CA ARG A 432 -22.93 -2.49 -8.38
C ARG A 432 -23.62 -1.14 -8.62
N PRO A 433 -23.02 -0.21 -9.38
CA PRO A 433 -23.63 1.10 -9.67
C PRO A 433 -24.72 1.00 -10.74
N GLY A 434 -25.64 1.96 -10.80
CA GLY A 434 -26.59 2.11 -11.91
C GLY A 434 -27.69 1.03 -12.01
N VAL A 435 -27.96 0.29 -10.93
CA VAL A 435 -29.05 -0.70 -10.88
C VAL A 435 -30.35 0.02 -10.54
N GLU A 436 -31.37 -0.12 -11.39
CA GLU A 436 -32.70 0.49 -11.23
C GLU A 436 -33.30 0.16 -9.85
N GLY A 437 -33.80 1.19 -9.16
CA GLY A 437 -34.40 1.06 -7.83
C GLY A 437 -33.43 0.72 -6.70
N LEU A 438 -32.11 0.66 -6.95
CA LEU A 438 -31.10 0.32 -5.94
C LEU A 438 -29.91 1.30 -5.90
N SER A 439 -29.30 1.58 -7.05
CA SER A 439 -28.02 2.31 -7.12
C SER A 439 -27.91 3.27 -8.31
N GLU A 440 -29.03 3.74 -8.84
CA GLU A 440 -29.12 4.68 -9.98
C GLU A 440 -28.29 5.95 -9.78
N ASN A 441 -28.16 6.41 -8.53
CA ASN A 441 -27.41 7.62 -8.18
C ASN A 441 -25.95 7.35 -7.78
N ILE A 442 -25.44 6.13 -7.98
CA ILE A 442 -24.05 5.76 -7.67
C ILE A 442 -23.22 5.70 -8.95
N ARG A 443 -22.12 6.45 -8.98
CA ARG A 443 -21.08 6.36 -10.03
C ARG A 443 -19.80 5.79 -9.42
N VAL A 444 -19.16 4.86 -10.13
CA VAL A 444 -17.91 4.24 -9.67
C VAL A 444 -16.84 4.43 -10.74
N ARG A 445 -15.68 4.95 -10.33
CA ARG A 445 -14.51 5.14 -11.18
C ARG A 445 -13.24 4.61 -10.54
N SER A 446 -12.32 4.17 -11.38
CA SER A 446 -10.96 3.78 -11.00
C SER A 446 -9.94 4.59 -11.81
N ILE A 447 -8.94 5.12 -11.11
CA ILE A 447 -7.79 5.79 -11.73
C ILE A 447 -6.60 4.87 -11.50
N VAL A 448 -6.00 4.40 -12.60
CA VAL A 448 -4.80 3.56 -12.59
C VAL A 448 -3.81 4.21 -13.55
N GLY A 449 -2.70 4.69 -13.00
CA GLY A 449 -1.71 5.47 -13.74
C GLY A 449 -0.29 5.19 -13.28
N ARG A 450 0.58 6.18 -13.45
CA ARG A 450 2.00 6.14 -13.06
C ARG A 450 2.17 5.89 -11.56
N TYR A 451 1.38 6.60 -10.76
CA TYR A 451 1.35 6.46 -9.31
C TYR A 451 0.21 5.54 -8.89
N LEU A 452 0.42 4.83 -7.80
CA LEU A 452 -0.57 3.99 -7.18
C LEU A 452 -1.47 4.85 -6.30
N GLU A 453 -2.69 5.15 -6.77
CA GLU A 453 -3.72 5.83 -5.98
C GLU A 453 -3.89 5.12 -4.63
N HIS A 454 -3.62 5.78 -3.51
CA HIS A 454 -3.58 5.10 -2.22
C HIS A 454 -4.27 5.87 -1.09
N SER A 455 -4.49 7.18 -1.24
CA SER A 455 -5.20 7.96 -0.24
C SER A 455 -6.65 7.51 -0.08
N ARG A 456 -7.17 7.65 1.16
CA ARG A 456 -8.58 7.41 1.46
C ARG A 456 -9.23 8.70 1.95
N ILE A 457 -10.37 9.01 1.34
CA ILE A 457 -11.10 10.26 1.56
C ILE A 457 -12.59 9.94 1.66
N PHE A 458 -13.27 10.53 2.64
CA PHE A 458 -14.71 10.41 2.83
C PHE A 458 -15.30 11.82 2.95
N SER A 459 -16.16 12.21 2.01
CA SER A 459 -16.77 13.54 1.93
C SER A 459 -18.28 13.44 1.92
N PHE A 460 -18.94 14.20 2.80
CA PHE A 460 -20.38 14.26 2.97
C PHE A 460 -20.83 15.73 2.89
N VAL A 461 -21.87 16.04 2.10
CA VAL A 461 -22.36 17.43 1.91
C VAL A 461 -23.02 17.98 3.18
N ASN A 462 -23.67 17.12 3.95
CA ASN A 462 -24.21 17.35 5.29
C ASN A 462 -25.06 18.63 5.37
N GLY A 463 -26.04 18.76 4.47
CA GLY A 463 -26.99 19.87 4.49
C GLY A 463 -26.39 21.25 4.21
N GLY A 464 -25.15 21.31 3.68
CA GLY A 464 -24.44 22.56 3.41
C GLY A 464 -23.28 22.86 4.37
N ASP A 465 -23.00 22.00 5.35
CA ASP A 465 -21.78 22.03 6.17
C ASP A 465 -20.91 20.79 5.86
N PRO A 466 -20.07 20.83 4.81
CA PRO A 466 -19.35 19.64 4.35
C PRO A 466 -18.47 19.01 5.43
N GLN A 467 -18.47 17.69 5.46
CA GLN A 467 -17.65 16.90 6.37
C GLN A 467 -16.71 16.03 5.57
N VAL A 468 -15.43 16.40 5.56
CA VAL A 468 -14.37 15.70 4.83
C VAL A 468 -13.43 15.04 5.81
N PHE A 469 -13.14 13.76 5.59
CA PHE A 469 -12.21 12.96 6.38
C PHE A 469 -11.14 12.37 5.48
N ILE A 470 -9.91 12.30 5.98
CA ILE A 470 -8.82 11.53 5.38
C ILE A 470 -8.25 10.56 6.41
N GLY A 471 -7.67 9.45 5.97
CA GLY A 471 -6.93 8.57 6.86
C GLY A 471 -6.63 7.20 6.30
N SER A 472 -6.43 6.24 7.19
CA SER A 472 -5.78 4.97 6.84
C SER A 472 -6.74 3.85 6.41
N ALA A 473 -8.04 3.98 6.68
CA ALA A 473 -9.02 2.91 6.49
C ALA A 473 -9.55 2.81 5.06
N ASP A 474 -9.53 1.59 4.52
CA ASP A 474 -10.42 1.16 3.43
C ASP A 474 -11.78 0.68 4.00
N ILE A 475 -12.74 0.41 3.12
CA ILE A 475 -14.05 -0.14 3.49
C ILE A 475 -14.01 -1.66 3.35
N MET A 476 -13.30 -2.34 4.26
CA MET A 476 -13.24 -3.80 4.30
C MET A 476 -13.35 -4.31 5.74
N HIS A 477 -13.90 -5.52 5.93
CA HIS A 477 -14.03 -6.18 7.24
C HIS A 477 -12.77 -6.09 8.10
N ARG A 478 -11.61 -6.48 7.55
CA ARG A 478 -10.34 -6.43 8.29
C ARG A 478 -9.93 -5.01 8.72
N ASN A 479 -10.29 -3.97 7.96
CA ASN A 479 -9.97 -2.59 8.29
C ASN A 479 -10.91 -2.05 9.38
N LEU A 480 -12.17 -2.49 9.37
CA LEU A 480 -13.20 -1.97 10.25
C LEU A 480 -13.32 -2.77 11.56
N ASP A 481 -12.91 -4.04 11.59
CA ASP A 481 -13.07 -4.94 12.76
C ASP A 481 -11.77 -5.42 13.39
N ARG A 482 -10.71 -5.61 12.58
CA ARG A 482 -9.47 -6.28 13.01
C ARG A 482 -8.24 -5.37 12.99
N ARG A 483 -8.44 -4.08 12.75
CA ARG A 483 -7.37 -3.08 12.66
C ARG A 483 -7.69 -1.84 13.47
N ILE A 484 -6.64 -1.24 13.99
CA ILE A 484 -6.67 0.15 14.45
C ILE A 484 -6.42 1.03 13.24
N GLU A 485 -7.47 1.71 12.80
CA GLU A 485 -7.45 2.68 11.71
C GLU A 485 -7.97 4.01 12.23
N THR A 486 -7.50 5.11 11.64
CA THR A 486 -7.91 6.46 12.04
C THR A 486 -8.28 7.27 10.82
N LEU A 487 -9.41 7.98 10.89
CA LEU A 487 -9.74 9.09 10.01
C LEU A 487 -9.77 10.40 10.79
N VAL A 488 -9.25 11.49 10.21
CA VAL A 488 -9.29 12.84 10.79
C VAL A 488 -10.17 13.76 9.96
N ARG A 489 -11.04 14.54 10.63
CA ARG A 489 -11.86 15.57 9.95
C ARG A 489 -10.97 16.74 9.53
N LEU A 490 -11.06 17.15 8.27
CA LEU A 490 -10.48 18.40 7.77
C LEU A 490 -11.41 19.57 8.13
N THR A 491 -10.86 20.63 8.71
CA THR A 491 -11.63 21.83 9.11
C THR A 491 -11.30 23.07 8.30
N SER A 492 -10.14 23.12 7.64
CA SER A 492 -9.78 24.21 6.74
C SER A 492 -10.69 24.20 5.50
N PRO A 493 -11.42 25.30 5.20
CA PRO A 493 -12.22 25.41 3.99
C PRO A 493 -11.39 25.25 2.70
N ALA A 494 -10.11 25.66 2.73
CA ALA A 494 -9.20 25.49 1.60
C ALA A 494 -8.93 24.02 1.31
N HIS A 495 -8.71 23.20 2.35
CA HIS A 495 -8.52 21.76 2.22
C HIS A 495 -9.79 21.07 1.71
N VAL A 496 -10.96 21.44 2.24
CA VAL A 496 -12.26 20.90 1.78
C VAL A 496 -12.48 21.23 0.30
N THR A 497 -12.17 22.45 -0.13
CA THR A 497 -12.27 22.89 -1.53
C THR A 497 -11.30 22.13 -2.43
N GLU A 498 -10.06 21.93 -1.98
CA GLU A 498 -9.05 21.15 -2.72
C GLU A 498 -9.50 19.70 -2.95
N ILE A 499 -10.02 19.05 -1.91
CA ILE A 499 -10.56 17.70 -1.99
C ILE A 499 -11.78 17.65 -2.92
N GLY A 500 -12.68 18.64 -2.84
CA GLY A 500 -13.81 18.76 -3.75
C GLY A 500 -13.38 18.79 -5.21
N TRP A 501 -12.37 19.62 -5.52
CA TRP A 501 -11.80 19.71 -6.86
C TRP A 501 -11.14 18.40 -7.32
N LEU A 502 -10.47 17.66 -6.43
CA LEU A 502 -9.89 16.36 -6.78
C LEU A 502 -10.97 15.36 -7.22
N PHE A 503 -12.10 15.31 -6.52
CA PHE A 503 -13.24 14.50 -6.94
C PHE A 503 -13.84 14.98 -8.26
N ASP A 504 -14.02 16.29 -8.44
CA ASP A 504 -14.55 16.83 -9.69
C ASP A 504 -13.64 16.46 -10.89
N LEU A 505 -12.31 16.51 -10.70
CA LEU A 505 -11.35 16.07 -11.70
C LEU A 505 -11.46 14.55 -11.96
N ALA A 506 -11.48 13.71 -10.93
CA ALA A 506 -11.57 12.26 -11.09
C ALA A 506 -12.90 11.80 -11.73
N MET A 507 -13.99 12.49 -11.41
CA MET A 507 -15.36 12.20 -11.88
C MET A 507 -15.73 12.92 -13.18
N SER A 508 -14.83 13.73 -13.74
CA SER A 508 -15.01 14.39 -15.04
C SER A 508 -14.89 13.41 -16.20
N GLU A 509 -15.81 13.47 -17.17
CA GLU A 509 -15.69 12.71 -18.43
C GLU A 509 -14.46 13.09 -19.27
N LYS A 510 -13.83 14.22 -18.95
CA LYS A 510 -12.62 14.69 -19.62
C LYS A 510 -11.34 14.04 -19.07
N THR A 511 -11.46 13.23 -18.02
CA THR A 511 -10.33 12.59 -17.33
C THR A 511 -10.26 11.12 -17.68
N ALA A 512 -9.07 10.67 -18.08
CA ALA A 512 -8.81 9.27 -18.38
C ALA A 512 -9.04 8.41 -17.12
N SER A 513 -9.96 7.45 -17.20
CA SER A 513 -10.41 6.65 -16.06
C SER A 513 -11.07 5.34 -16.52
N TRP A 514 -11.21 4.39 -15.60
CA TRP A 514 -12.04 3.20 -15.79
C TRP A 514 -13.38 3.41 -15.11
N TRP A 515 -14.47 3.05 -15.76
CA TRP A 515 -15.83 3.17 -15.22
C TRP A 515 -16.41 1.78 -15.03
N LEU A 516 -17.01 1.55 -13.87
CA LEU A 516 -17.75 0.33 -13.57
C LEU A 516 -19.23 0.57 -13.91
N ASP A 517 -19.81 -0.33 -14.71
CA ASP A 517 -21.22 -0.28 -15.06
C ASP A 517 -22.10 -1.21 -14.19
N SER A 518 -23.40 -1.25 -14.49
CA SER A 518 -24.38 -2.05 -13.76
C SER A 518 -24.28 -3.55 -13.99
N THR A 519 -23.58 -3.99 -15.04
CA THR A 519 -23.29 -5.41 -15.31
C THR A 519 -22.10 -5.91 -14.48
N GLY A 520 -21.29 -4.99 -13.96
CA GLY A 520 -20.05 -5.28 -13.26
C GLY A 520 -18.81 -5.24 -14.16
N GLU A 521 -18.96 -4.77 -15.39
CA GLU A 521 -17.85 -4.64 -16.34
C GLU A 521 -17.12 -3.29 -16.14
N TRP A 522 -15.78 -3.33 -16.21
CA TRP A 522 -14.94 -2.15 -16.18
C TRP A 522 -14.53 -1.74 -17.59
N THR A 523 -14.98 -0.58 -18.05
CA THR A 523 -14.60 -0.02 -19.35
C THR A 523 -13.59 1.11 -19.18
N ARG A 524 -12.49 1.08 -19.95
CA ARG A 524 -11.49 2.14 -19.97
C ARG A 524 -11.91 3.28 -20.89
N TYR A 525 -11.99 4.50 -20.35
CA TYR A 525 -12.18 5.73 -21.10
C TYR A 525 -10.91 6.56 -21.04
N ASN A 526 -10.15 6.59 -22.14
CA ASN A 526 -8.89 7.32 -22.24
C ASN A 526 -8.74 8.15 -23.53
N VAL A 527 -9.74 8.13 -24.40
CA VAL A 527 -9.78 8.88 -25.66
C VAL A 527 -11.07 9.67 -25.82
N THR A 528 -10.99 10.81 -26.49
CA THR A 528 -12.14 11.62 -26.89
C THR A 528 -12.87 10.98 -28.07
N LYS A 529 -14.10 11.43 -28.35
CA LYS A 529 -14.85 11.05 -29.55
C LYS A 529 -14.10 11.36 -30.87
N THR A 530 -13.14 12.28 -30.84
CA THR A 530 -12.32 12.68 -31.99
C THR A 530 -10.96 11.98 -32.04
N GLY A 531 -10.70 11.01 -31.15
CA GLY A 531 -9.45 10.23 -31.11
C GLY A 531 -8.28 10.86 -30.35
N GLY A 532 -8.47 12.03 -29.72
CA GLY A 532 -7.46 12.65 -28.85
C GLY A 532 -7.40 11.99 -27.47
N HIS A 533 -6.30 12.13 -26.73
CA HIS A 533 -6.23 11.59 -25.36
C HIS A 533 -7.00 12.45 -24.36
N LEU A 534 -7.69 11.79 -23.43
CA LEU A 534 -8.26 12.44 -22.24
C LEU A 534 -7.14 12.90 -21.29
N GLN A 535 -7.48 13.80 -20.38
CA GLN A 535 -6.51 14.33 -19.42
C GLN A 535 -6.11 13.22 -18.43
N ASP A 536 -4.80 13.05 -18.21
CA ASP A 536 -4.31 12.22 -17.12
C ASP A 536 -4.40 13.01 -15.80
N LEU A 537 -5.10 12.43 -14.82
CA LEU A 537 -5.35 13.06 -13.52
C LEU A 537 -4.06 13.39 -12.79
N GLN A 538 -3.09 12.48 -12.82
CA GLN A 538 -1.84 12.61 -12.07
C GLN A 538 -0.97 13.71 -12.71
N ASP A 539 -0.96 13.83 -14.04
CA ASP A 539 -0.27 14.91 -14.75
C ASP A 539 -0.89 16.28 -14.50
N VAL A 540 -2.21 16.35 -14.35
CA VAL A 540 -2.90 17.62 -13.99
C VAL A 540 -2.53 18.03 -12.57
N ILE A 541 -2.54 17.08 -11.62
CA ILE A 541 -2.15 17.36 -10.22
C ILE A 541 -0.66 17.75 -10.14
N MET A 542 0.23 17.00 -10.80
CA MET A 542 1.67 17.32 -10.89
C MET A 542 1.89 18.77 -11.33
N ARG A 543 1.28 19.17 -12.45
CA ARG A 543 1.40 20.54 -12.98
C ARG A 543 0.81 21.58 -12.05
N ARG A 544 -0.32 21.29 -11.41
CA ARG A 544 -0.95 22.22 -10.47
C ARG A 544 -0.05 22.45 -9.26
N ILE A 545 0.49 21.40 -8.66
CA ILE A 545 1.35 21.47 -7.47
C ILE A 545 2.67 22.16 -7.81
N SER A 546 3.33 21.81 -8.92
CA SER A 546 4.58 22.45 -9.33
C SER A 546 4.44 23.95 -9.61
N ASN A 547 3.24 24.39 -9.98
CA ASN A 547 2.94 25.80 -10.27
C ASN A 547 2.40 26.57 -9.06
N ARG A 548 2.22 25.93 -7.90
CA ARG A 548 1.80 26.63 -6.68
C ARG A 548 2.87 27.65 -6.29
N LYS A 549 2.45 28.91 -6.16
CA LYS A 549 3.28 29.98 -5.61
C LYS A 549 2.74 30.36 -4.25
N ARG A 550 3.61 30.88 -3.38
CA ARG A 550 3.21 31.50 -2.13
C ARG A 550 2.36 32.73 -2.43
N SER A 551 1.14 32.78 -1.91
CA SER A 551 0.32 33.98 -1.91
C SER A 551 1.06 35.05 -1.10
N GLY A 552 1.48 36.14 -1.75
CA GLY A 552 2.09 37.30 -1.07
C GLY A 552 3.53 37.66 -1.44
N VAL A 553 4.17 37.03 -2.43
CA VAL A 553 5.41 37.59 -3.03
C VAL A 553 5.02 38.34 -4.29
N ARG A 554 4.84 39.67 -4.15
CA ARG A 554 4.83 40.63 -5.25
C ARG A 554 6.17 41.33 -5.29
#